data_AF-A0A3M1QGX9-F1
#
_entry.id   AF-A0A3M1QGX9-F1
#
_cell.length_a   1.000
_cell.length_b   1.000
_cell.length_c   1.000
_cell.angle_alpha   90.00
_cell.angle_beta   90.00
_cell.angle_gamma   90.00
#
_symmetry.space_group_name_H-M   'P 1'
#
loop_
_entity.id
_entity.type
_entity.pdbx_description
1 polymer ?
#
loop_
_entity_poly.entity_id
_entity_poly.type
_entity_poly.pdbx_seq_one_letter_code
_entity_poly.pdbx_strand_id
1 'polypeptide(L)' 'MALQLPIRYEQLIELVEQLSEEQQKDLIKRLLARQAQQHPLTIEEKLKLLDAVKLDVAINEEPSIRRIDWYDDDGR' A
#
# COMPACT_ATOMS: atom_id res chain seq x y z
N MET A 1 -7.64 26.65 -9.80
CA MET A 1 -8.27 26.15 -11.04
C MET A 1 -7.56 24.86 -11.41
N ALA A 2 -8.23 23.70 -11.35
CA ALA A 2 -7.62 22.45 -11.78
C ALA A 2 -7.60 22.45 -13.31
N LEU A 3 -6.40 22.53 -13.90
CA LEU A 3 -6.21 22.38 -15.34
C LEU A 3 -6.60 20.94 -15.71
N GLN A 4 -7.81 20.76 -16.24
CA GLN A 4 -8.22 19.49 -16.86
C GLN A 4 -7.54 19.41 -18.23
N LEU A 5 -6.27 19.03 -18.23
CA LEU A 5 -5.59 18.60 -19.45
C LEU A 5 -6.17 17.22 -19.82
N PRO A 6 -6.62 17.01 -21.06
CA PRO A 6 -6.99 15.68 -21.54
C PRO A 6 -5.71 14.85 -21.70
N ILE A 7 -5.19 14.34 -20.58
CA ILE A 7 -4.05 13.44 -20.56
C ILE A 7 -4.55 12.09 -21.09
N ARG A 8 -3.95 11.62 -22.18
CA ARG A 8 -4.24 10.28 -22.71
C ARG A 8 -3.67 9.23 -21.75
N TYR A 9 -4.31 8.08 -21.66
CA TYR A 9 -3.87 7.01 -20.77
C TYR A 9 -2.42 6.59 -21.02
N GLU A 10 -1.99 6.51 -22.28
CA GLU A 10 -0.60 6.20 -22.65
C GLU A 10 0.39 7.24 -22.10
N GLN A 11 0.04 8.53 -22.16
CA GLN A 11 0.87 9.60 -21.60
C GLN A 11 0.95 9.52 -20.08
N LEU A 12 -0.12 9.05 -19.42
CA LEU A 12 -0.10 8.83 -17.97
C LEU A 12 0.86 7.70 -17.60
N ILE A 13 0.91 6.62 -18.39
CA ILE A 13 1.85 5.51 -18.16
C ILE A 13 3.29 6.04 -18.24
N GLU A 14 3.62 6.76 -19.31
CA GLU A 14 4.96 7.35 -19.50
C GLU A 14 5.35 8.27 -18.33
N LEU A 15 4.40 9.07 -17.82
CA LEU A 15 4.64 9.96 -16.68
C LEU A 15 4.85 9.19 -15.37
N VAL A 16 4.17 8.07 -15.18
CA VAL A 16 4.33 7.21 -14.00
C VAL A 16 5.67 6.48 -14.04
N GLU A 17 6.11 6.03 -15.22
CA GLU A 17 7.41 5.39 -15.43
C GLU A 17 8.59 6.32 -15.12
N GLN A 18 8.41 7.64 -15.28
CA GLN A 18 9.41 8.65 -14.95
C GLN A 18 9.54 8.94 -13.43
N LEU A 19 8.60 8.47 -12.62
CA LEU A 19 8.63 8.66 -11.16
C LEU A 19 9.69 7.78 -10.52
N SER A 20 10.28 8.25 -9.41
CA SER A 20 11.11 7.37 -8.57
C SER A 20 10.25 6.26 -7.94
N GLU A 21 10.86 5.14 -7.55
CA GLU A 21 10.13 4.04 -6.91
C GLU A 21 9.33 4.49 -5.68
N GLU A 22 9.89 5.42 -4.89
CA GLU A 22 9.22 5.98 -3.72
C GLU A 22 7.97 6.79 -4.12
N GLN A 23 8.07 7.58 -5.18
CA GLN A 23 6.95 8.36 -5.72
C GLN A 23 5.88 7.49 -6.36
N GLN A 24 6.26 6.39 -7.03
CA GLN A 24 5.32 5.41 -7.55
C GLN A 24 4.54 4.74 -6.41
N LYS A 25 5.23 4.33 -5.35
CA LYS A 25 4.60 3.75 -4.16
C LYS A 25 3.64 4.73 -3.47
N ASP A 26 4.01 6.00 -3.35
CA ASP A 26 3.11 7.03 -2.80
C ASP A 26 1.89 7.26 -3.69
N LEU A 27 2.07 7.31 -5.01
CA LEU A 27 0.98 7.48 -5.97
C LEU A 27 -0.03 6.34 -5.88
N ILE A 28 0.43 5.08 -5.81
CA ILE A 28 -0.41 3.90 -5.63
C ILE A 28 -1.22 4.02 -4.34
N LYS A 29 -0.58 4.36 -3.21
CA LYS A 29 -1.28 4.56 -1.92
C LYS A 29 -2.38 5.62 -2.02
N ARG A 30 -2.12 6.75 -2.67
CA ARG A 30 -3.11 7.83 -2.85
C ARG A 30 -4.29 7.41 -3.71
N LEU A 31 -4.05 6.72 -4.82
CA LEU A 31 -5.10 6.23 -5.70
C LEU A 31 -6.01 5.24 -4.98
N LEU A 32 -5.42 4.31 -4.24
CA LEU A 32 -6.17 3.31 -3.49
C LEU A 32 -6.95 3.93 -2.32
N ALA A 33 -6.38 4.90 -1.60
CA ALA A 33 -7.10 5.64 -0.56
C ALA A 33 -8.31 6.40 -1.12
N ARG A 34 -8.17 6.98 -2.32
CA ARG A 34 -9.28 7.65 -3.02
C ARG A 34 -10.37 6.65 -3.42
N GLN A 35 -9.99 5.47 -3.90
CA GLN A 35 -10.93 4.41 -4.27
C GLN A 35 -11.72 3.90 -3.04
N ALA A 36 -11.04 3.75 -1.90
CA ALA A 36 -11.66 3.40 -0.61
C ALA A 36 -12.67 4.43 -0.10
N GLN A 37 -12.47 5.72 -0.41
CA GLN A 37 -13.40 6.79 -0.03
C GLN A 37 -14.64 6.84 -0.93
N GLN A 38 -14.53 6.38 -2.17
CA GLN A 38 -15.61 6.45 -3.16
C GLN A 38 -16.52 5.23 -3.08
N HIS A 39 -15.97 4.03 -2.80
CA HIS A 39 -16.73 2.80 -2.68
C HIS A 39 -16.14 1.87 -1.61
N PRO A 40 -16.99 1.08 -0.92
CA PRO A 40 -16.51 0.02 -0.05
C PRO A 40 -15.73 -1.01 -0.89
N LEU A 41 -14.43 -1.11 -0.62
CA LEU A 41 -13.53 -2.01 -1.33
C LEU A 41 -13.97 -3.47 -1.16
N THR A 42 -13.93 -4.20 -2.27
CA THR A 42 -14.05 -5.66 -2.28
C THR A 42 -12.85 -6.31 -1.59
N ILE A 43 -12.97 -7.60 -1.24
CA ILE A 43 -11.90 -8.35 -0.57
C ILE A 43 -10.65 -8.42 -1.46
N GLU A 44 -10.80 -8.62 -2.77
CA GLU A 44 -9.67 -8.67 -3.71
C GLU A 44 -8.93 -7.33 -3.80
N GLU A 45 -9.66 -6.21 -3.82
CA GLU A 45 -9.04 -4.88 -3.83
C GLU A 45 -8.29 -4.59 -2.53
N LYS A 46 -8.82 -5.07 -1.39
CA LYS A 46 -8.13 -4.98 -0.09
C LYS A 46 -6.86 -5.83 -0.05
N LEU A 47 -6.86 -7.00 -0.68
CA LEU A 47 -5.66 -7.85 -0.78
C LEU A 47 -4.57 -7.18 -1.63
N LYS A 48 -4.95 -6.61 -2.79
CA LYS A 48 -4.01 -5.83 -3.61
C LYS A 48 -3.44 -4.63 -2.87
N LEU A 49 -4.27 -3.97 -2.05
CA LEU A 49 -3.88 -2.89 -1.15
C LEU A 49 -2.85 -3.35 -0.11
N LEU A 50 -3.11 -4.47 0.53
CA LEU A 50 -2.20 -5.06 1.51
C LEU A 50 -0.86 -5.41 0.84
N ASP A 51 -0.88 -6.05 -0.32
CA ASP A 51 0.33 -6.44 -1.04
C ASP A 51 1.16 -5.24 -1.50
N ALA A 52 0.52 -4.16 -1.95
CA ALA A 52 1.21 -2.93 -2.33
C ALA A 52 1.87 -2.19 -1.15
N VAL A 53 1.40 -2.44 0.08
CA VAL A 53 1.87 -1.78 1.31
C VAL A 53 2.79 -2.68 2.14
N LYS A 54 2.82 -3.99 1.86
CA LYS A 54 3.73 -4.93 2.52
C LYS A 54 5.14 -4.39 2.42
N LEU A 55 5.73 -4.16 3.59
CA LEU A 55 7.13 -3.85 3.70
C LEU A 55 7.90 -5.11 3.33
N ASP A 56 8.77 -5.00 2.34
CA ASP A 56 9.66 -6.08 1.91
C ASP A 56 10.83 -6.20 2.89
N VAL A 57 10.48 -6.45 4.16
CA VAL A 57 11.42 -6.58 5.26
C VAL A 57 11.61 -8.07 5.49
N ALA A 58 12.87 -8.50 5.43
CA ALA A 58 13.24 -9.87 5.77
C ALA A 58 12.70 -10.20 7.16
N ILE A 59 11.89 -11.25 7.24
CA ILE A 59 11.42 -11.77 8.52
C ILE A 59 12.67 -12.30 9.23
N ASN A 60 13.03 -11.69 10.36
CA ASN A 60 14.09 -12.24 11.20
C ASN A 60 13.65 -13.61 11.69
N GLU A 61 14.37 -14.65 11.27
CA GLU A 61 14.14 -16.03 11.73
C GLU A 61 14.47 -16.18 13.23
N GLU A 62 15.38 -15.34 13.74
CA GLU A 62 15.70 -15.28 15.16
C GLU A 62 14.66 -14.45 15.92
N PRO A 63 13.98 -15.02 16.93
CA PRO A 63 13.08 -14.27 17.78
C PRO A 63 13.81 -13.12 18.49
N SER A 64 13.20 -11.94 18.53
CA SER A 64 13.72 -10.85 19.34
C SER A 64 13.83 -11.28 20.80
N ILE A 65 14.99 -11.06 21.41
CA ILE A 65 15.25 -11.31 22.84
C ILE A 65 14.26 -10.55 23.72
N ARG A 66 13.67 -9.46 23.22
CA ARG A 66 12.69 -8.62 23.92
C ARG A 66 11.24 -8.93 23.54
N ARG A 67 10.95 -10.10 22.97
CA ARG A 67 9.57 -10.50 22.70
C ARG A 67 8.85 -10.65 24.05
N ILE A 68 8.11 -9.63 24.43
CA ILE A 68 7.12 -9.70 25.50
C ILE A 68 6.00 -10.56 24.93
N ASP A 69 5.81 -11.76 25.47
CA ASP A 69 4.66 -12.58 25.13
C ASP A 69 3.40 -11.80 25.53
N TRP A 70 2.71 -11.27 24.52
CA TRP A 70 1.50 -10.46 24.71
C TRP A 70 0.29 -11.30 25.13
N TYR A 71 0.43 -12.63 25.04
CA TYR A 71 -0.53 -13.57 25.58
C TYR A 71 -0.04 -14.00 26.95
N ASP A 72 -0.34 -13.20 27.97
CA ASP A 72 -0.60 -13.75 29.31
C ASP A 72 -1.87 -14.60 29.18
N ASP A 73 -1.71 -15.82 28.67
CA ASP A 73 -2.70 -16.87 28.76
C ASP A 73 -2.71 -17.32 30.22
N ASP A 74 -3.46 -16.58 31.05
CA ASP A 74 -3.98 -17.07 32.33
C ASP A 74 -4.96 -18.21 32.01
N GLY A 75 -4.40 -19.35 31.60
CA GLY A 75 -5.11 -20.56 31.20
C GLY A 75 -5.76 -21.31 32.36
N ARG A 76 -6.24 -20.62 33.41
CA ARG A 76 -7.03 -21.18 34.52
C ARG A 76 -7.93 -20.16 35.21
#